data_AF-A0A1D6L3Z6-F1
#
_entry.id   AF-A0A1D6L3Z6-F1
#
_cell.length_a   1.000
_cell.length_b   1.000
_cell.length_c   1.000
_cell.angle_alpha   90.00
_cell.angle_beta   90.00
_cell.angle_gamma   90.00
#
_symmetry.space_group_name_H-M   'P 1'
#
loop_
_entity.id
_entity.type
_entity.pdbx_description
1 polymer ?
#
loop_
_entity_poly.entity_id
_entity_poly.type
_entity_poly.pdbx_seq_one_letter_code
_entity_poly.pdbx_strand_id
1 'polypeptide(L)'
;MKLTFLVVMCGLTYSLSLQATMFNDDTSDLNVLVASDAIGMGLNLNISRIIFSTMMKFDGFCNRELTVAEIKQIAGRAGRYGSKFPVGEVTCLNPQDLPLLHSSLKSASSIIEVSFLHITFQQYECSKKLCIIHN
;
A
#
# COMPACT_ATOMS: atom_id res chain seq x y z
N MET A 1 -3.92 23.74 17.49
CA MET A 1 -3.23 22.53 17.01
C MET A 1 -2.84 22.77 15.56
N LYS A 2 -1.54 22.79 15.23
CA LYS A 2 -1.10 22.71 13.83
C LYS A 2 -1.26 21.25 13.41
N LEU A 3 -2.01 20.99 12.35
CA LEU A 3 -2.14 19.66 11.76
C LEU A 3 -1.26 19.67 10.51
N THR A 4 -0.10 19.02 10.61
CA THR A 4 0.84 18.95 9.48
C THR A 4 0.57 17.65 8.71
N PHE A 5 0.28 17.78 7.42
CA PHE A 5 -0.01 16.66 6.54
C PHE A 5 1.22 16.31 5.72
N LEU A 6 1.61 15.03 5.70
CA LEU A 6 2.57 14.49 4.76
C LEU A 6 1.80 13.90 3.58
N VAL A 7 2.11 14.33 2.36
CA VAL A 7 1.53 13.73 1.15
C VAL A 7 2.56 12.76 0.57
N VAL A 8 2.22 11.48 0.44
CA VAL A 8 3.06 10.46 -0.22
C VAL A 8 2.44 10.11 -1.57
N MET A 9 3.07 10.60 -2.64
CA MET A 9 2.67 10.36 -4.03
C MET A 9 3.90 10.08 -4.89
N CYS A 10 3.71 9.31 -5.96
CA CYS A 10 4.74 9.12 -6.98
C CYS A 10 5.01 10.47 -7.67
N GLY A 11 6.28 10.89 -7.74
CA GLY A 11 6.69 12.14 -8.40
C GLY A 11 6.93 13.36 -7.50
N LEU A 12 6.90 13.20 -6.18
CA LEU A 12 7.31 14.26 -5.25
C LEU A 12 8.84 14.41 -5.19
N THR A 13 9.31 15.60 -4.80
CA THR A 13 10.73 15.98 -4.70
C THR A 13 11.53 15.11 -3.73
N TYR A 14 10.88 14.53 -2.71
CA TYR A 14 11.51 13.71 -1.68
C TYR A 14 11.30 12.22 -1.96
N SER A 15 12.32 11.40 -1.64
CA SER A 15 12.20 9.95 -1.76
C SER A 15 11.11 9.40 -0.82
N LEU A 16 10.38 8.39 -1.29
CA LEU A 16 9.30 7.73 -0.54
C LEU A 16 9.79 7.15 0.81
N SER A 17 11.03 6.65 0.83
CA SER A 17 11.66 6.12 2.04
C SER A 17 11.96 7.21 3.07
N LEU A 18 12.41 8.39 2.65
CA LEU A 18 12.67 9.50 3.56
C LEU A 18 11.37 10.01 4.18
N GLN A 19 10.32 10.18 3.37
CA GLN A 19 8.99 10.57 3.83
C GLN A 19 8.44 9.56 4.85
N ALA A 20 8.62 8.26 4.61
CA ALA A 20 8.22 7.21 5.55
C ALA A 20 8.98 7.27 6.88
N THR A 21 10.30 7.52 6.84
CA THR A 21 11.11 7.70 8.05
C THR A 21 10.66 8.91 8.85
N MET A 22 10.42 10.04 8.18
CA MET A 22 9.92 11.27 8.82
C MET A 22 8.57 11.02 9.51
N PHE A 23 7.65 10.29 8.86
CA PHE A 23 6.35 9.96 9.44
C PHE A 23 6.45 9.03 10.67
N ASN A 24 7.42 8.12 10.70
CA ASN A 24 7.60 7.20 11.81
C ASN A 24 8.34 7.83 13.01
N ASP A 25 8.91 9.02 12.84
CA ASP A 25 9.64 9.72 13.89
C ASP A 25 8.67 10.45 14.82
N ASP A 26 8.72 10.09 16.11
CA ASP A 26 7.89 10.68 17.16
C ASP A 26 8.21 12.14 17.46
N THR A 27 9.40 12.60 17.06
CA THR A 27 9.84 13.98 17.26
C THR A 27 9.33 14.91 16.15
N SER A 28 8.77 14.34 15.08
CA SER A 28 8.20 15.11 13.97
C SER A 28 6.78 15.58 14.29
N ASP A 29 6.42 16.78 13.82
CA ASP A 29 5.05 17.31 13.91
C ASP A 29 4.10 16.70 12.84
N LEU A 30 4.48 15.56 12.23
CA LEU A 30 3.79 14.92 11.11
C LEU A 30 2.86 13.82 11.59
N ASN A 31 1.67 14.21 12.02
CA ASN A 31 0.69 13.27 12.58
C ASN A 31 -0.25 12.64 11.54
N VAL A 32 -0.33 13.21 10.33
CA VAL A 32 -1.27 12.77 9.30
C VAL A 32 -0.54 12.50 7.99
N LEU A 33 -0.79 11.32 7.42
CA LEU A 33 -0.30 10.91 6.12
C LEU A 33 -1.47 10.81 5.13
N VAL A 34 -1.35 11.50 4.00
CA VAL A 34 -2.26 11.43 2.86
C VAL A 34 -1.51 10.72 1.74
N ALA A 35 -2.05 9.61 1.24
CA ALA A 35 -1.34 8.82 0.25
C ALA A 35 -2.30 8.10 -0.71
N SER A 36 -1.79 7.68 -1.86
CA SER A 36 -2.52 6.83 -2.81
C SER A 36 -2.43 5.35 -2.43
N ASP A 37 -3.10 4.51 -3.21
CA ASP A 37 -3.03 3.04 -3.15
C ASP A 37 -1.59 2.48 -3.22
N ALA A 38 -0.64 3.27 -3.71
CA ALA A 38 0.79 2.93 -3.71
C ALA A 38 1.35 2.60 -2.32
N ILE A 39 0.75 3.06 -1.22
CA ILE A 39 1.18 2.68 0.15
C ILE A 39 1.01 1.19 0.44
N GLY A 40 0.16 0.50 -0.34
CA GLY A 40 0.00 -0.95 -0.28
C GLY A 40 1.30 -1.72 -0.53
N MET A 41 2.35 -1.06 -1.04
CA MET A 41 3.63 -1.69 -1.39
C MET A 41 4.83 -0.96 -0.78
N GLY A 42 5.82 -1.72 -0.30
CA GLY A 42 7.21 -1.27 -0.17
C GLY A 42 7.61 -0.35 1.01
N LEU A 43 6.69 0.30 1.72
CA LEU A 43 7.04 1.15 2.86
C LEU A 43 6.72 0.51 4.22
N ASN A 44 7.62 0.70 5.20
CA ASN A 44 7.39 0.36 6.59
C ASN A 44 6.83 1.59 7.30
N LEU A 45 5.51 1.64 7.48
CA LEU A 45 4.81 2.76 8.12
C LEU A 45 4.10 2.26 9.38
N ASN A 46 4.20 3.01 10.47
CA ASN A 46 3.46 2.76 11.70
C ASN A 46 2.10 3.45 11.65
N ILE A 47 1.11 2.81 11.03
CA ILE A 47 -0.24 3.38 10.85
C ILE A 47 -1.20 2.80 11.89
N SER A 48 -1.83 3.69 12.66
CA SER A 48 -2.89 3.34 13.62
C SER A 48 -4.25 3.17 12.95
N ARG A 49 -4.62 4.13 12.10
CA ARG A 49 -5.91 4.17 11.42
C ARG A 49 -5.76 4.51 9.94
N ILE A 50 -6.50 3.79 9.10
CA ILE A 50 -6.65 4.10 7.67
C ILE A 50 -8.06 4.63 7.41
N ILE A 51 -8.13 5.72 6.66
CA ILE A 51 -9.40 6.35 6.27
C ILE A 51 -9.44 6.40 4.75
N PHE A 52 -10.36 5.65 4.15
CA PHE A 52 -10.60 5.70 2.71
C PHE A 52 -11.35 6.99 2.38
N SER A 53 -10.76 7.85 1.54
CA SER A 53 -11.44 9.04 1.02
C SER A 53 -12.54 8.69 0.02
N THR A 54 -12.34 7.64 -0.77
CA THR A 54 -13.26 7.13 -1.79
C THR A 54 -12.96 5.65 -2.03
N MET A 55 -13.98 4.87 -2.40
CA MET A 55 -13.83 3.47 -2.82
C MET A 55 -13.70 3.31 -4.34
N MET A 56 -13.59 4.41 -5.08
CA MET A 56 -13.42 4.44 -6.52
C MET A 56 -11.97 4.78 -6.89
N LYS A 57 -11.43 4.07 -7.87
CA LYS A 57 -10.10 4.27 -8.45
C LYS A 57 -10.21 4.51 -9.95
N PHE A 58 -9.36 5.42 -10.45
CA PHE A 58 -9.21 5.65 -11.89
C PHE A 58 -8.04 4.82 -12.42
N ASP A 59 -8.32 3.90 -13.35
CA ASP A 59 -7.30 3.03 -13.95
C ASP A 59 -6.70 3.60 -15.26
N GLY A 60 -6.94 4.88 -15.56
CA GLY A 60 -6.52 5.51 -16.82
C GLY A 60 -7.60 5.56 -17.90
N PHE A 61 -8.63 4.70 -17.80
CA PHE A 61 -9.75 4.65 -18.76
C PHE A 61 -11.09 5.04 -18.13
N CYS A 62 -11.41 4.46 -16.97
CA CYS A 62 -12.65 4.71 -16.27
C CYS A 62 -12.45 4.68 -14.74
N ASN A 63 -13.41 5.26 -14.03
CA ASN A 63 -13.54 5.08 -12.60
C ASN A 63 -14.21 3.74 -12.32
N ARG A 64 -13.52 2.86 -11.59
CA ARG A 64 -14.07 1.59 -11.12
C ARG A 64 -13.96 1.50 -9.60
N GLU A 65 -14.70 0.59 -9.00
CA GLU A 65 -14.54 0.27 -7.59
C GLU A 65 -13.20 -0.41 -7.32
N LEU A 66 -12.65 -0.18 -6.13
CA LEU A 66 -11.49 -0.91 -5.63
C LEU A 66 -11.83 -2.40 -5.51
N THR A 67 -10.90 -3.25 -5.95
CA THR A 67 -11.04 -4.70 -5.78
C THR A 67 -10.88 -5.08 -4.30
N VAL A 68 -11.46 -6.21 -3.91
CA VAL A 68 -11.29 -6.79 -2.57
C VAL A 68 -9.82 -6.93 -2.18
N ALA A 69 -8.97 -7.32 -3.14
CA ALA A 69 -7.53 -7.46 -2.92
C ALA A 69 -6.86 -6.11 -2.62
N GLU A 70 -7.15 -5.07 -3.40
CA GLU A 70 -6.62 -3.71 -3.17
C GLU A 70 -7.07 -3.17 -1.79
N ILE A 71 -8.36 -3.32 -1.46
CA ILE A 71 -8.91 -2.88 -0.17
C ILE A 71 -8.18 -3.56 0.98
N LYS A 72 -8.02 -4.89 0.93
CA LYS A 72 -7.31 -5.67 1.96
C LYS A 72 -5.84 -5.30 2.05
N GLN A 73 -5.17 -5.10 0.92
CA GLN A 73 -3.76 -4.73 0.89
C GLN A 73 -3.53 -3.38 1.56
N ILE A 74 -4.40 -2.40 1.30
CA ILE A 74 -4.35 -1.08 1.93
C ILE A 74 -4.74 -1.19 3.41
N ALA A 75 -5.90 -1.76 3.73
CA ALA A 75 -6.41 -1.91 5.08
C ALA A 75 -5.46 -2.67 6.01
N GLY A 76 -4.78 -3.70 5.50
CA GLY A 76 -3.80 -4.50 6.25
C GLY A 76 -2.50 -3.75 6.59
N ARG A 77 -2.32 -2.51 6.14
CA ARG A 77 -1.22 -1.65 6.59
C ARG A 77 -1.48 -1.05 7.97
N ALA A 78 -2.74 -0.96 8.41
CA ALA A 78 -3.08 -0.56 9.77
C ALA A 78 -2.80 -1.70 10.75
N GLY A 79 -2.25 -1.38 11.93
CA GLY A 79 -2.16 -2.35 13.02
C GLY A 79 -1.08 -3.42 12.84
N ARG A 80 0.14 -3.03 12.48
CA ARG A 80 1.25 -3.98 12.34
C ARG A 80 1.62 -4.62 13.68
N TYR A 81 1.77 -5.94 13.70
CA TYR A 81 2.32 -6.68 14.84
C TYR A 81 3.73 -6.16 15.19
N GLY A 82 3.95 -5.80 16.45
CA GLY A 82 5.21 -5.23 16.93
C GLY A 82 5.42 -3.73 16.62
N SER A 83 4.43 -3.06 16.03
CA SER A 83 4.42 -1.59 15.93
C SER A 83 3.82 -0.97 17.19
N LYS A 84 3.92 0.36 17.31
CA LYS A 84 3.29 1.12 18.40
C LYS A 84 1.78 0.92 18.50
N PHE A 85 1.15 0.52 17.41
CA PHE A 85 -0.28 0.33 17.30
C PHE A 85 -0.56 -1.15 16.99
N PRO A 86 -0.75 -2.00 18.02
CA PRO A 86 -1.02 -3.42 17.82
C PRO A 86 -2.42 -3.68 17.24
N VAL A 87 -3.35 -2.74 17.39
CA VAL A 87 -4.69 -2.78 16.82
C VAL A 87 -4.79 -1.71 15.74
N GLY A 88 -5.15 -2.12 14.53
CA GLY A 88 -5.37 -1.24 13.39
C GLY A 88 -6.85 -0.99 13.17
N GLU A 89 -7.21 0.27 12.93
CA GLU A 89 -8.58 0.65 12.61
C GLU A 89 -8.70 1.07 11.14
N VAL A 90 -9.83 0.77 10.52
CA VAL A 90 -10.08 1.10 9.12
C VAL A 90 -11.50 1.64 8.99
N THR A 91 -11.65 2.77 8.33
CA THR A 91 -12.95 3.43 8.12
C THR A 91 -12.99 4.15 6.78
N CYS A 92 -14.16 4.65 6.40
CA CYS A 92 -14.39 5.46 5.21
C CYS A 92 -14.75 6.89 5.63
N LEU A 93 -14.41 7.87 4.79
CA LEU A 93 -14.84 9.26 4.97
C LEU A 93 -16.36 9.38 4.76
N ASN A 94 -16.89 8.69 3.74
CA ASN A 94 -18.30 8.63 3.44
C ASN A 94 -18.95 7.40 4.13
N PRO A 95 -20.02 7.59 4.93
CA PRO A 95 -20.71 6.47 5.58
C PRO A 95 -21.35 5.47 4.61
N GLN A 96 -21.66 5.90 3.39
CA GLN A 96 -22.28 5.06 2.36
C GLN A 96 -21.34 3.94 1.86
N ASP A 97 -20.02 4.15 1.97
CA ASP A 97 -18.99 3.22 1.52
C ASP A 97 -18.66 2.15 2.59
N LEU A 98 -19.09 2.38 3.84
CA LEU A 98 -18.79 1.51 4.98
C LEU A 98 -19.28 0.06 4.78
N PRO A 99 -20.49 -0.20 4.23
CA PRO A 99 -20.95 -1.56 3.96
C PRO A 99 -20.06 -2.31 2.96
N LEU A 100 -19.57 -1.63 1.92
CA LEU A 100 -18.66 -2.19 0.92
C LEU A 100 -17.30 -2.54 1.53
N LEU A 101 -16.78 -1.67 2.41
CA LEU A 101 -15.55 -1.94 3.14
C LEU A 101 -15.71 -3.19 4.03
N HIS A 102 -16.79 -3.27 4.82
CA HIS A 102 -17.02 -4.40 5.71
C HIS A 102 -17.22 -5.72 4.96
N SER A 103 -17.95 -5.71 3.84
CA SER A 103 -18.12 -6.91 3.02
C SER A 103 -16.80 -7.35 2.39
N SER A 104 -15.99 -6.40 1.91
CA SER A 104 -14.68 -6.66 1.32
C SER A 104 -13.66 -7.21 2.32
N LEU A 105 -13.66 -6.74 3.57
CA LEU A 105 -12.76 -7.25 4.60
C LEU A 105 -13.15 -8.65 5.08
N LYS A 106 -14.45 -8.99 5.06
CA LYS A 106 -14.97 -10.31 5.48
C LYS A 106 -14.86 -11.38 4.40
N SER A 107 -14.83 -11.01 3.13
CA SER A 107 -14.77 -11.96 2.02
C SER A 107 -13.44 -12.73 2.00
N ALA A 108 -13.40 -13.91 1.38
CA ALA A 108 -12.14 -14.64 1.16
C ALA A 108 -11.30 -13.95 0.07
N SER A 109 -9.98 -13.99 0.19
CA SER A 109 -9.10 -13.46 -0.87
C SER A 109 -9.14 -14.39 -2.08
N SER A 110 -9.29 -13.82 -3.28
CA SER A 110 -9.29 -14.59 -4.52
C SER A 110 -7.93 -15.26 -4.72
N ILE A 111 -7.94 -16.57 -4.98
CA ILE A 111 -6.74 -17.32 -5.33
C ILE A 111 -6.30 -16.85 -6.73
N ILE A 112 -5.02 -16.52 -6.87
CA ILE A 112 -4.42 -16.18 -8.16
C ILE A 112 -4.16 -17.49 -8.89
N GLU A 113 -4.94 -17.80 -9.93
CA GLU A 113 -4.79 -19.05 -10.70
C GLU A 113 -3.60 -19.03 -11.67
N VAL A 114 -3.17 -17.86 -12.13
CA VAL A 114 -2.15 -17.73 -13.18
C VAL A 114 -1.12 -16.67 -12.81
N SER A 115 0.16 -17.03 -12.95
CA SER A 115 1.29 -16.13 -12.79
C SER A 115 1.99 -16.00 -14.13
N PHE A 116 2.12 -14.78 -14.67
CA PHE A 116 2.87 -14.53 -15.89
C PHE A 116 4.31 -14.14 -15.56
N LEU A 117 5.29 -14.82 -16.16
CA LEU A 117 6.69 -14.43 -16.08
C LEU A 117 7.12 -13.88 -17.44
N HIS A 118 7.29 -12.56 -17.53
CA HIS A 118 7.88 -11.94 -18.70
C HIS A 118 9.40 -11.95 -18.57
N ILE A 119 10.08 -12.81 -19.32
CA ILE A 119 11.54 -12.85 -19.38
C ILE A 119 12.00 -11.78 -20.38
N THR A 120 12.79 -10.82 -19.90
CA THR A 120 13.44 -9.85 -20.78
C THR A 120 14.65 -10.47 -21.49
N PHE A 121 14.99 -9.98 -22.69
CA PHE A 121 16.15 -10.46 -23.46
C PHE A 121 17.47 -10.35 -22.65
N GLN A 122 17.60 -9.34 -21.79
CA GLN A 122 18.76 -9.16 -20.91
C GLN A 122 18.87 -10.28 -19.83
N GLN A 123 17.75 -10.77 -19.29
CA GLN A 123 17.75 -11.90 -18.34
C GLN A 123 18.10 -13.24 -19.01
N TYR A 124 17.78 -13.41 -20.30
CA TYR A 124 18.20 -14.58 -21.07
C TYR A 124 19.72 -14.60 -21.29
N GLU A 125 20.32 -13.46 -21.65
CA GLU A 125 21.78 -13.35 -21.83
C GLU A 125 22.56 -13.47 -20.50
N CYS A 126 22.02 -12.96 -19.38
CA CYS A 126 22.61 -13.20 -18.05
C CYS A 126 22.59 -14.69 -17.64
N SER A 127 21.55 -15.45 -18.02
CA SER A 127 21.46 -16.88 -17.68
C SER A 127 22.46 -17.76 -18.46
N LYS A 128 22.97 -17.29 -19.60
CA LYS A 128 24.08 -17.97 -20.31
C LYS A 128 25.44 -17.77 -19.63
N LYS A 129 25.56 -16.82 -18.70
CA LYS A 129 26.83 -16.43 -18.08
C LYS A 129 27.06 -17.03 -16.68
N LEU A 130 26.11 -17.80 -16.14
CA LEU A 130 26.17 -18.27 -14.76
C LEU A 130 25.75 -19.75 -14.59
N CYS A 131 26.68 -20.67 -14.88
CA CYS A 131 26.98 -21.88 -14.11
C CYS A 131 27.93 -22.79 -14.91
N ILE A 132 29.24 -22.63 -14.71
CA ILE A 132 30.18 -23.75 -14.80
C ILE A 132 30.59 -24.01 -13.35
N ILE A 133 29.88 -24.91 -12.67
CA ILE A 133 30.42 -25.57 -11.48
C ILE A 133 31.18 -26.76 -12.03
N HIS A 134 32.51 -26.63 -12.14
CA HIS A 134 33.38 -27.76 -12.38
C HIS A 134 33.56 -28.51 -11.05
N ASN A 135 33.45 -29.83 -11.11
CA ASN A 135 33.66 -30.74 -9.98
C ASN A 135 35.11 -30.63 -9.45
#